data_AF-A0A367RW34-F1
#
_entry.id   AF-A0A367RW34-F1
#
_cell.length_a   1.000
_cell.length_b   1.000
_cell.length_c   1.000
_cell.angle_alpha   90.00
_cell.angle_beta   90.00
_cell.angle_gamma   90.00
#
_symmetry.space_group_name_H-M   'P 1'
#
loop_
_entity.id
_entity.type
_entity.pdbx_description
1 polymer ?
#
loop_
_entity_poly.entity_id
_entity_poly.type
_entity_poly.pdbx_seq_one_letter_code
_entity_poly.pdbx_strand_id
1 'polypeptide(L)'
;MKLSKLLQTVGIALTVANCSIVSNLQITQVLAQGRRGPYSFSSYNFPERYIRHRNYLGYIEPPNDELGKKDATFHLRDGLADSNCTSFESINFPGYFLRHQDFRLKLAINDGSQLFQEDATFCQKSGFARTGVSFESYNFRSHYIRHKNFELWIAPSDGSDLFRNDATFIPQKALY
;
A
#
# COMPACT_ATOMS: atom_id res chain seq x y z
N MET A 1 -65.37 30.38 -10.63
CA MET A 1 -64.52 31.28 -11.43
C MET A 1 -63.70 32.16 -10.47
N LYS A 2 -62.36 32.01 -10.48
CA LYS A 2 -61.30 32.93 -9.98
C LYS A 2 -61.20 33.22 -8.45
N LEU A 3 -60.07 32.79 -7.85
CA LEU A 3 -58.93 33.59 -7.29
C LEU A 3 -59.30 34.44 -6.06
N SER A 4 -58.75 34.28 -4.86
CA SER A 4 -57.36 34.51 -4.38
C SER A 4 -57.47 34.65 -2.83
N LYS A 5 -56.53 34.29 -1.94
CA LYS A 5 -55.14 34.75 -1.81
C LYS A 5 -54.33 33.78 -0.94
N LEU A 6 -53.08 33.61 -1.38
CA LEU A 6 -51.93 33.01 -0.70
C LEU A 6 -51.42 33.90 0.44
N LEU A 7 -50.85 33.26 1.47
CA LEU A 7 -49.61 33.70 2.13
C LEU A 7 -49.06 32.52 2.94
N GLN A 8 -48.01 31.86 2.44
CA GLN A 8 -47.06 31.12 3.27
C GLN A 8 -45.72 30.97 2.51
N THR A 9 -44.76 31.74 3.03
CA THR A 9 -43.36 31.41 3.30
C THR A 9 -42.45 30.94 2.15
N VAL A 10 -41.40 31.74 1.95
CA VAL A 10 -40.26 31.55 1.06
C VAL A 10 -39.50 30.28 1.39
N GLY A 11 -39.64 29.25 0.56
CA GLY A 11 -38.67 28.16 0.45
C GLY A 11 -37.58 28.58 -0.53
N ILE A 12 -36.35 28.80 -0.05
CA ILE A 12 -35.19 28.98 -0.93
C ILE A 12 -34.94 27.63 -1.59
N ALA A 13 -35.12 27.60 -2.91
CA ALA A 13 -34.82 26.48 -3.77
C ALA A 13 -33.32 26.19 -3.76
N LEU A 14 -32.91 25.01 -3.29
CA LEU A 14 -31.66 24.41 -3.71
C LEU A 14 -31.96 23.51 -4.91
N THR A 15 -31.57 23.99 -6.08
CA THR A 15 -31.60 23.25 -7.34
C THR A 15 -30.77 21.97 -7.23
N VAL A 16 -31.36 20.87 -7.71
CA VAL A 16 -30.77 19.54 -7.83
C VAL A 16 -29.44 19.60 -8.60
N ALA A 17 -28.33 19.44 -7.88
CA ALA A 17 -27.04 19.10 -8.47
C ALA A 17 -26.80 17.59 -8.30
N ASN A 18 -26.88 16.88 -9.43
CA ASN A 18 -26.54 15.49 -9.69
C ASN A 18 -25.85 14.70 -8.56
N CYS A 19 -26.61 13.73 -8.01
CA CYS A 19 -26.19 12.73 -7.02
C CYS A 19 -25.01 11.84 -7.47
N SER A 20 -24.61 11.87 -8.74
CA SER A 20 -23.51 11.07 -9.29
C SER A 20 -22.12 11.69 -9.15
N ILE A 21 -22.02 13.00 -8.89
CA ILE A 21 -20.70 13.67 -8.76
C ILE A 21 -20.23 13.66 -7.29
N VAL A 22 -21.18 13.80 -6.35
CA VAL A 22 -20.89 13.77 -4.90
C VAL A 22 -20.50 12.35 -4.44
N SER A 23 -21.10 11.31 -5.03
CA SER A 23 -20.75 9.91 -4.74
C SER A 23 -19.34 9.54 -5.21
N ASN A 24 -18.91 9.99 -6.40
CA ASN A 24 -17.56 9.72 -6.91
C ASN A 24 -16.46 10.41 -6.09
N LEU A 25 -16.69 11.63 -5.60
CA LEU A 25 -15.74 12.33 -4.72
C LEU A 25 -15.61 11.66 -3.34
N GLN A 26 -16.71 11.18 -2.75
CA GLN A 26 -16.66 10.43 -1.49
C GLN A 26 -16.10 9.01 -1.63
N ILE A 27 -16.38 8.30 -2.72
CA ILE A 27 -15.80 6.96 -2.98
C ILE A 27 -14.29 7.05 -3.20
N THR A 28 -13.80 8.09 -3.88
CA THR A 28 -12.35 8.32 -4.04
C THR A 28 -11.67 8.57 -2.69
N GLN A 29 -12.33 9.32 -1.79
CA GLN A 29 -11.83 9.58 -0.43
C GLN A 29 -11.84 8.32 0.44
N VAL A 30 -12.88 7.48 0.39
CA VAL A 30 -12.96 6.24 1.21
C VAL A 30 -11.93 5.20 0.77
N LEU A 31 -11.61 5.09 -0.53
CA LEU A 31 -10.53 4.22 -1.01
C LEU A 31 -9.13 4.76 -0.65
N ALA A 32 -8.99 6.07 -0.44
CA ALA A 32 -7.75 6.69 0.04
C ALA A 32 -7.53 6.50 1.55
N GLN A 33 -8.60 6.41 2.34
CA GLN A 33 -8.54 6.21 3.81
C GLN A 33 -7.96 4.83 4.19
N GLY A 34 -8.05 3.83 3.31
CA GLY A 34 -7.45 2.50 3.52
C GLY A 34 -5.94 2.41 3.23
N ARG A 35 -5.31 3.49 2.75
CA ARG A 35 -3.88 3.52 2.40
C ARG A 35 -3.00 4.23 3.44
N ARG A 36 -3.61 4.78 4.50
CA ARG A 36 -2.93 5.60 5.49
C ARG A 36 -3.07 4.97 6.87
N GLY A 37 -2.05 4.22 7.26
CA GLY A 37 -2.01 3.56 8.56
C GLY A 37 -0.81 2.62 8.67
N PRO A 38 -0.48 2.18 9.90
CA PRO A 38 0.49 1.11 10.09
C PRO A 38 -0.12 -0.23 9.65
N TYR A 39 0.54 -0.93 8.75
CA TYR A 39 0.15 -2.25 8.27
C TYR A 39 1.33 -3.22 8.36
N SER A 40 1.00 -4.50 8.50
CA SER A 40 1.93 -5.61 8.29
C SER A 40 1.46 -6.45 7.12
N PHE A 41 2.34 -7.25 6.53
CA PHE A 41 2.01 -8.05 5.34
C PHE A 41 2.52 -9.47 5.52
N SER A 42 1.62 -10.42 5.72
CA SER A 42 2.01 -11.84 5.79
C SER A 42 2.17 -12.43 4.40
N SER A 43 3.09 -13.37 4.25
CA SER A 43 3.26 -14.13 3.00
C SER A 43 2.05 -15.02 2.77
N TYR A 44 1.58 -15.11 1.52
CA TYR A 44 0.49 -16.01 1.17
C TYR A 44 0.82 -17.49 1.42
N ASN A 45 2.00 -17.94 0.97
CA ASN A 45 2.44 -19.33 1.09
C ASN A 45 3.22 -19.65 2.38
N PHE A 46 3.57 -18.64 3.18
CA PHE A 46 4.10 -18.81 4.54
C PHE A 46 3.36 -17.87 5.51
N PRO A 47 2.11 -18.18 5.91
CA PRO A 47 1.22 -17.24 6.60
C PRO A 47 1.72 -16.70 7.95
N GLU A 48 2.62 -17.42 8.61
CA GLU A 48 3.25 -17.00 9.88
C GLU A 48 4.42 -16.03 9.67
N ARG A 49 4.84 -15.78 8.42
CA ARG A 49 5.99 -14.93 8.08
C ARG A 49 5.53 -13.62 7.46
N TYR A 50 6.14 -12.54 7.90
CA TYR A 50 5.74 -11.18 7.53
C TYR A 50 6.89 -10.46 6.84
N ILE A 51 6.56 -9.61 5.86
CA ILE A 51 7.50 -8.59 5.36
C ILE A 51 8.04 -7.84 6.56
N ARG A 52 9.37 -7.86 6.71
CA ARG A 52 10.07 -7.20 7.80
C ARG A 52 11.45 -6.78 7.35
N HIS A 53 12.08 -5.86 8.08
CA HIS A 53 13.51 -5.60 7.93
C HIS A 53 14.31 -6.28 9.05
N ARG A 54 15.54 -6.71 8.77
CA ARG A 54 16.55 -7.11 9.75
C ARG A 54 17.92 -6.71 9.24
N ASN A 55 18.71 -6.02 10.07
CA ASN A 55 20.01 -5.49 9.68
C ASN A 55 19.92 -4.73 8.34
N TYR A 56 18.87 -3.91 8.18
CA TYR A 56 18.57 -3.11 6.99
C TYR A 56 18.28 -3.90 5.70
N LEU A 57 18.08 -5.22 5.77
CA LEU A 57 17.69 -6.07 4.64
C LEU A 57 16.25 -6.56 4.81
N GLY A 58 15.49 -6.66 3.72
CA GLY A 58 14.10 -7.12 3.75
C GLY A 58 13.95 -8.64 3.78
N TYR A 59 13.09 -9.20 4.63
CA TYR A 59 12.84 -10.63 4.70
C TYR A 59 11.35 -10.91 4.87
N ILE A 60 10.95 -12.17 4.71
CA ILE A 60 9.76 -12.71 5.37
C ILE A 60 10.16 -13.59 6.55
N GLU A 61 9.82 -13.19 7.77
CA GLU A 61 10.03 -14.06 8.95
C GLU A 61 8.96 -13.86 10.03
N PRO A 62 8.84 -14.79 10.99
CA PRO A 62 7.91 -14.64 12.11
C PRO A 62 8.37 -13.53 13.07
N PRO A 63 7.51 -12.53 13.39
CA PRO A 63 7.81 -11.48 14.35
C PRO A 63 7.54 -11.98 15.78
N ASN A 64 8.49 -12.73 16.34
CA ASN A 64 8.31 -13.47 17.60
C ASN A 64 8.40 -12.60 18.88
N ASP A 65 8.79 -11.34 18.76
CA ASP A 65 8.94 -10.39 19.86
C ASP A 65 8.48 -8.97 19.46
N GLU A 66 8.44 -8.05 20.42
CA GLU A 66 8.00 -6.66 20.20
C GLU A 66 8.87 -5.90 19.20
N LEU A 67 10.17 -6.20 19.13
CA LEU A 67 11.06 -5.61 18.14
C LEU A 67 10.71 -6.12 16.73
N GLY A 68 10.58 -7.43 16.57
CA GLY A 68 10.22 -8.06 15.31
C GLY A 68 8.86 -7.62 14.79
N LYS A 69 7.88 -7.39 15.68
CA LYS A 69 6.56 -6.82 15.32
C LYS A 69 6.70 -5.41 14.75
N LYS A 70 7.54 -4.57 15.35
CA LYS A 70 7.83 -3.22 14.83
C LYS A 70 8.64 -3.25 13.54
N ASP A 71 9.61 -4.17 13.42
CA ASP A 71 10.37 -4.41 12.19
C ASP A 71 9.47 -4.86 11.02
N ALA A 72 8.37 -5.53 11.33
CA ALA A 72 7.38 -6.05 10.38
C ALA A 72 6.22 -5.10 10.10
N THR A 73 6.15 -3.95 10.78
CA THR A 73 5.07 -2.97 10.59
C THR A 73 5.61 -1.72 9.90
N PHE A 74 4.84 -1.22 8.94
CA PHE A 74 5.19 -0.05 8.14
C PHE A 74 4.02 0.93 8.09
N HIS A 75 4.30 2.22 8.19
CA HIS A 75 3.37 3.25 7.73
C HIS A 75 3.33 3.22 6.21
N LEU A 76 2.17 2.88 5.65
CA LEU A 76 1.95 3.11 4.22
C LEU A 76 1.79 4.60 3.97
N ARG A 77 2.71 5.15 3.18
CA ARG A 77 2.68 6.53 2.70
C ARG A 77 2.25 6.57 1.25
N ASP A 78 1.73 7.72 0.82
CA ASP A 78 1.63 8.05 -0.60
C ASP A 78 3.01 7.83 -1.23
N GLY A 79 3.06 7.22 -2.41
CA GLY A 79 4.32 6.84 -3.05
C GLY A 79 5.23 8.06 -3.24
N LEU A 80 6.50 7.93 -2.87
CA LEU A 80 7.45 9.04 -2.89
C LEU A 80 7.66 9.63 -4.30
N ALA A 81 7.58 8.80 -5.35
CA ALA A 81 7.66 9.23 -6.75
C ALA A 81 6.28 9.40 -7.42
N ASP A 82 5.22 8.78 -6.88
CA ASP A 82 3.86 8.86 -7.43
C ASP A 82 2.83 8.57 -6.33
N SER A 83 1.97 9.56 -6.05
CA SER A 83 0.95 9.47 -4.99
C SER A 83 -0.15 8.44 -5.25
N ASN A 84 -0.27 7.91 -6.47
CA ASN A 84 -1.17 6.79 -6.77
C ASN A 84 -0.59 5.44 -6.33
N CYS A 85 0.72 5.39 -6.07
CA CYS A 85 1.44 4.22 -5.57
C CYS A 85 1.74 4.40 -4.07
N THR A 86 2.58 3.55 -3.51
CA THR A 86 2.77 3.47 -2.06
C THR A 86 4.25 3.28 -1.71
N SER A 87 4.68 3.90 -0.62
CA SER A 87 6.01 3.71 -0.03
C SER A 87 5.87 3.21 1.40
N PHE A 88 6.73 2.26 1.79
CA PHE A 88 6.68 1.60 3.10
C PHE A 88 7.66 2.28 4.05
N GLU A 89 7.19 3.20 4.88
CA GLU A 89 8.01 3.81 5.92
C GLU A 89 8.05 2.91 7.16
N SER A 90 9.24 2.65 7.70
CA SER A 90 9.40 1.83 8.90
C SER A 90 8.80 2.50 10.13
N ILE A 91 8.13 1.72 10.98
CA ILE A 91 7.59 2.21 12.26
C ILE A 91 8.69 2.52 13.27
N ASN A 92 9.70 1.66 13.36
CA ASN A 92 10.76 1.82 14.36
C ASN A 92 11.97 2.60 13.86
N PHE A 93 12.03 2.93 12.56
CA PHE A 93 13.01 3.84 11.98
C PHE A 93 12.30 4.91 11.13
N PRO A 94 11.70 5.94 11.75
CA PRO A 94 11.06 7.03 11.01
C PRO A 94 12.01 7.67 9.99
N GLY A 95 11.50 8.00 8.81
CA GLY A 95 12.30 8.47 7.68
C GLY A 95 13.04 7.38 6.89
N TYR A 96 13.04 6.13 7.35
CA TYR A 96 13.54 4.99 6.58
C TYR A 96 12.41 4.30 5.83
N PHE A 97 12.70 3.90 4.60
CA PHE A 97 11.75 3.25 3.71
C PHE A 97 12.30 1.94 3.17
N LEU A 98 11.41 0.99 2.89
CA LEU A 98 11.77 -0.13 2.02
C LEU A 98 11.97 0.42 0.60
N ARG A 99 13.12 0.08 0.02
CA ARG A 99 13.44 0.35 -1.38
C ARG A 99 14.13 -0.85 -1.99
N HIS A 100 14.12 -0.97 -3.31
CA HIS A 100 15.01 -1.91 -3.96
C HIS A 100 16.40 -1.29 -4.21
N GLN A 101 17.43 -2.14 -4.18
CA GLN A 101 18.78 -1.84 -4.65
C GLN A 101 19.40 -3.13 -5.13
N ASP A 102 19.96 -3.15 -6.33
CA ASP A 102 20.47 -4.39 -6.94
C ASP A 102 19.39 -5.49 -6.93
N PHE A 103 18.12 -5.07 -7.12
CA PHE A 103 16.90 -5.87 -6.98
C PHE A 103 16.59 -6.41 -5.57
N ARG A 104 17.45 -6.22 -4.58
CA ARG A 104 17.21 -6.62 -3.18
C ARG A 104 16.41 -5.55 -2.45
N LEU A 105 15.39 -5.93 -1.68
CA LEU A 105 14.72 -4.98 -0.78
C LEU A 105 15.61 -4.68 0.42
N LYS A 106 15.84 -3.39 0.68
CA LYS A 106 16.63 -2.87 1.79
C LYS A 106 15.83 -1.80 2.51
N LEU A 107 16.07 -1.64 3.80
CA LEU A 107 15.59 -0.51 4.57
C LEU A 107 16.67 0.58 4.53
N ALA A 108 16.33 1.78 4.05
CA ALA A 108 17.29 2.87 3.93
C ALA A 108 16.64 4.22 4.26
N ILE A 109 17.43 5.17 4.75
CA ILE A 109 16.97 6.54 5.00
C ILE A 109 16.69 7.25 3.68
N ASN A 110 15.56 7.95 3.60
CA ASN A 110 15.25 8.79 2.44
C ASN A 110 16.23 9.96 2.35
N ASP A 111 17.07 9.95 1.32
CA ASP A 111 18.06 11.00 1.05
C ASP A 111 17.50 12.16 0.21
N GLY A 112 16.21 12.09 -0.17
CA GLY A 112 15.52 13.09 -0.98
C GLY A 112 15.83 12.99 -2.47
N SER A 113 16.73 12.10 -2.91
CA SER A 113 17.05 11.93 -4.32
C SER A 113 15.88 11.34 -5.11
N GLN A 114 15.76 11.70 -6.39
CA GLN A 114 14.76 11.12 -7.27
C GLN A 114 14.92 9.59 -7.38
N LEU A 115 16.16 9.10 -7.46
CA LEU A 115 16.44 7.66 -7.50
C LEU A 115 15.88 6.94 -6.27
N PHE A 116 16.11 7.48 -5.06
CA PHE A 116 15.56 6.89 -3.85
C PHE A 116 14.03 6.86 -3.90
N GLN A 117 13.40 7.97 -4.29
CA GLN A 117 11.95 8.08 -4.36
C GLN A 117 11.37 7.03 -5.32
N GLU A 118 11.99 6.86 -6.48
CA GLU A 118 11.61 5.85 -7.48
C GLU A 118 11.83 4.42 -6.99
N ASP A 119 12.97 4.13 -6.38
CA ASP A 119 13.33 2.81 -5.83
C ASP A 119 12.45 2.39 -4.64
N ALA A 120 11.93 3.36 -3.89
CA ALA A 120 11.08 3.19 -2.72
C ALA A 120 9.58 3.26 -3.03
N THR A 121 9.19 3.42 -4.30
CA THR A 121 7.78 3.50 -4.70
C THR A 121 7.31 2.19 -5.33
N PHE A 122 6.23 1.65 -4.79
CA PHE A 122 5.61 0.40 -5.26
C PHE A 122 4.11 0.59 -5.50
N CYS A 123 3.65 0.16 -6.66
CA CYS A 123 2.25 0.26 -7.05
C CYS A 123 1.54 -1.03 -6.68
N GLN A 124 0.59 -0.94 -5.75
CA GLN A 124 -0.22 -2.07 -5.31
C GLN A 124 -1.09 -2.58 -6.47
N LYS A 125 -1.06 -3.90 -6.68
CA LYS A 125 -1.88 -4.64 -7.63
C LYS A 125 -2.66 -5.74 -6.91
N SER A 126 -3.68 -6.28 -7.57
CA SER A 126 -4.32 -7.51 -7.13
C SER A 126 -3.28 -8.63 -7.02
N GLY A 127 -3.34 -9.40 -5.94
CA GLY A 127 -2.39 -10.49 -5.73
C GLY A 127 -2.48 -11.57 -6.80
N PHE A 128 -1.33 -12.10 -7.20
CA PHE A 128 -1.24 -13.13 -8.24
C PHE A 128 -1.92 -14.46 -7.87
N ALA A 129 -2.04 -14.77 -6.58
CA ALA A 129 -2.76 -15.95 -6.08
C ALA A 129 -4.29 -15.75 -6.03
N ARG A 130 -4.82 -14.75 -6.76
CA ARG A 130 -6.25 -14.37 -6.80
C ARG A 130 -6.83 -13.92 -5.45
N THR A 131 -5.96 -13.57 -4.51
CA THR A 131 -6.26 -13.02 -3.19
C THR A 131 -5.12 -12.09 -2.78
N GLY A 132 -5.34 -11.27 -1.75
CA GLY A 132 -4.30 -10.39 -1.21
C GLY A 132 -3.80 -9.36 -2.23
N VAL A 133 -2.54 -8.98 -2.07
CA VAL A 133 -1.89 -7.89 -2.80
C VAL A 133 -0.52 -8.30 -3.33
N SER A 134 -0.14 -7.71 -4.46
CA SER A 134 1.22 -7.75 -5.00
C SER A 134 1.72 -6.32 -5.19
N PHE A 135 3.03 -6.10 -5.04
CA PHE A 135 3.62 -4.76 -5.10
C PHE A 135 4.56 -4.66 -6.29
N GLU A 136 4.14 -3.96 -7.34
CA GLU A 136 4.96 -3.71 -8.53
C GLU A 136 5.92 -2.55 -8.27
N SER A 137 7.19 -2.66 -8.64
CA SER A 137 8.12 -1.52 -8.62
C SER A 137 7.65 -0.42 -9.57
N TYR A 138 7.78 0.83 -9.13
CA TYR A 138 7.44 1.98 -9.95
C TYR A 138 8.40 2.15 -11.14
N ASN A 139 9.71 2.12 -10.90
CA ASN A 139 10.75 2.36 -11.91
C ASN A 139 11.21 1.08 -12.64
N PHE A 140 10.97 -0.12 -12.08
CA PHE A 140 11.15 -1.39 -12.78
C PHE A 140 9.79 -2.04 -13.07
N ARG A 141 9.16 -1.62 -14.16
CA ARG A 141 7.86 -2.15 -14.58
C ARG A 141 7.90 -3.68 -14.73
N SER A 142 6.78 -4.32 -14.44
CA SER A 142 6.63 -5.78 -14.39
C SER A 142 7.49 -6.50 -13.35
N HIS A 143 8.28 -5.81 -12.52
CA HIS A 143 8.97 -6.41 -11.38
C HIS A 143 8.15 -6.24 -10.12
N TYR A 144 7.98 -7.32 -9.36
CA TYR A 144 7.19 -7.34 -8.14
C TYR A 144 8.03 -7.73 -6.95
N ILE A 145 7.72 -7.15 -5.78
CA ILE A 145 8.22 -7.66 -4.51
C ILE A 145 7.76 -9.13 -4.40
N ARG A 146 8.73 -10.01 -4.20
CA ARG A 146 8.53 -11.42 -3.91
C ARG A 146 9.54 -11.87 -2.85
N HIS A 147 9.24 -12.94 -2.13
CA HIS A 147 10.27 -13.61 -1.36
C HIS A 147 10.99 -14.68 -2.19
N LYS A 148 12.26 -14.95 -1.88
CA LYS A 148 13.05 -16.07 -2.39
C LYS A 148 14.05 -16.45 -1.32
N ASN A 149 14.06 -17.70 -0.88
CA ASN A 149 14.84 -18.13 0.30
C ASN A 149 14.56 -17.24 1.54
N PHE A 150 13.31 -16.82 1.71
CA PHE A 150 12.85 -15.86 2.73
C PHE A 150 13.40 -14.43 2.62
N GLU A 151 14.24 -14.13 1.64
CA GLU A 151 14.71 -12.78 1.35
C GLU A 151 13.75 -12.06 0.41
N LEU A 152 13.58 -10.75 0.57
CA LEU A 152 12.74 -9.95 -0.32
C LEU A 152 13.53 -9.38 -1.51
N TRP A 153 13.01 -9.63 -2.70
CA TRP A 153 13.56 -9.15 -3.97
C TRP A 153 12.45 -8.54 -4.82
N ILE A 154 12.80 -7.63 -5.73
CA ILE A 154 11.96 -7.35 -6.88
C ILE A 154 12.38 -8.26 -8.04
N ALA A 155 11.42 -8.80 -8.77
CA ALA A 155 11.71 -9.66 -9.92
C ALA A 155 10.54 -9.72 -10.90
N PRO A 156 10.79 -9.98 -12.19
CA PRO A 156 9.72 -10.14 -13.15
C PRO A 156 8.94 -11.42 -12.89
N SER A 157 7.64 -11.40 -13.18
CA SER A 157 6.82 -12.60 -13.15
C SER A 157 7.27 -13.57 -14.24
N ASP A 158 7.51 -14.82 -13.87
CA ASP A 158 7.79 -15.92 -14.80
C ASP A 158 6.53 -16.77 -15.11
N GLY A 159 5.37 -16.35 -14.60
CA GLY A 159 4.09 -17.03 -14.78
C GLY A 159 3.92 -18.31 -13.95
N SER A 160 4.94 -18.74 -13.19
CA SER A 160 4.90 -19.95 -12.37
C SER A 160 4.00 -19.80 -11.15
N ASP A 161 3.46 -20.92 -10.64
CA ASP A 161 2.75 -20.92 -9.36
C ASP A 161 3.61 -20.47 -8.20
N LEU A 162 4.91 -20.80 -8.25
CA LEU A 162 5.85 -20.38 -7.21
C LEU A 162 5.94 -18.86 -7.16
N PHE A 163 6.15 -18.19 -8.31
CA PHE A 163 6.16 -16.72 -8.34
C PHE A 163 4.83 -16.13 -7.89
N ARG A 164 3.71 -16.69 -8.36
CA ARG A 164 2.37 -16.22 -7.96
C ARG A 164 2.21 -16.23 -6.44
N ASN A 165 2.66 -17.29 -5.80
CA ASN A 165 2.58 -17.47 -4.36
C ASN A 165 3.58 -16.58 -3.62
N ASP A 166 4.82 -16.51 -4.09
CA ASP A 166 5.91 -15.75 -3.46
C ASP A 166 5.73 -14.24 -3.53
N ALA A 167 5.03 -13.75 -4.57
CA ALA A 167 4.75 -12.34 -4.80
C ALA A 167 3.36 -11.91 -4.27
N THR A 168 2.62 -12.78 -3.58
CA THR A 168 1.33 -12.45 -2.97
C THR A 168 1.47 -12.31 -1.46
N PHE A 169 0.96 -11.20 -0.94
CA PHE A 169 0.93 -10.90 0.50
C PHE A 169 -0.49 -10.61 0.97
N ILE A 170 -0.78 -10.94 2.22
CA ILE A 170 -2.05 -10.65 2.86
C ILE A 170 -1.86 -9.43 3.79
N PRO A 171 -2.56 -8.31 3.54
CA PRO A 171 -2.54 -7.18 4.46
C PRO A 171 -3.07 -7.58 5.84
N GLN A 172 -2.35 -7.20 6.87
CA GLN A 172 -2.69 -7.43 8.27
C GLN A 172 -2.69 -6.09 9.02
N LYS A 173 -3.44 -6.02 10.11
CA LYS A 173 -3.31 -4.90 11.06
C LYS A 173 -1.88 -4.85 11.60
N ALA A 174 -1.47 -3.68 12.07
CA ALA A 174 -0.23 -3.51 12.83
C ALA A 174 -0.13 -4.56 13.96
N LEU A 175 1.10 -5.04 14.22
CA LEU A 175 1.33 -6.17 15.12
C LEU A 175 1.68 -5.78 16.57
N TYR A 176 1.72 -4.48 16.88
CA TYR A 176 2.10 -3.93 18.19
C TYR A 176 0.99 -3.09 18.82
#